data_AF-A0A1I1IZX3-F1
#
_entry.id   AF-A0A1I1IZX3-F1
#
_cell.length_a   1.000
_cell.length_b   1.000
_cell.length_c   1.000
_cell.angle_alpha   90.00
_cell.angle_beta   90.00
_cell.angle_gamma   90.00
#
_symmetry.space_group_name_H-M   'P 1'
#
loop_
_entity.id
_entity.type
_entity.pdbx_description
1 polymer ?
#
loop_
_entity_poly.entity_id
_entity_poly.type
_entity_poly.pdbx_seq_one_letter_code
_entity_poly.pdbx_strand_id
1 'polypeptide(L)'
;MENKNIIQVKEAKIEEKIPESKQSANVLFKFMTDLKYLREILTNKAIIPRYYEESIEYLEVDELEKIVFPMVCFCDINVSRLSEHVEYYGKFGIGLNKEWGIKEGVQCINYINANSAIRNDFTHIFAKAYNENVEDNNLEEYNNYLLSNLLFMKPIVGEMFRNGKYDNKNFTDEKEWRYIPKIDDTDKIQLIIPPIYVGNPNVYNTY
;
A
#
# COMPACT_ATOMS: atom_id res chain seq x y z
N MET A 1 12.68 6.44 -43.27
CA MET A 1 12.08 5.99 -42.00
C MET A 1 13.18 6.08 -40.97
N GLU A 2 13.15 7.11 -40.13
CA GLU A 2 14.16 7.35 -39.10
C GLU A 2 14.10 6.22 -38.06
N ASN A 3 15.26 5.63 -37.78
CA ASN A 3 15.47 4.74 -36.65
C ASN A 3 15.12 5.52 -35.37
N LYS A 4 13.92 5.32 -34.83
CA LYS A 4 13.62 5.72 -33.46
C LYS A 4 14.53 4.89 -32.56
N ASN A 5 15.50 5.53 -31.91
CA ASN A 5 16.27 4.92 -30.84
C ASN A 5 15.29 4.45 -29.76
N ILE A 6 15.10 3.13 -29.66
CA ILE A 6 14.28 2.53 -28.62
C ILE A 6 15.06 2.66 -27.32
N ILE A 7 14.55 3.42 -26.37
CA ILE A 7 15.12 3.53 -25.03
C ILE A 7 14.92 2.18 -24.34
N GLN A 8 16.01 1.51 -23.96
CA GLN A 8 15.97 0.24 -23.24
C GLN A 8 16.07 0.46 -21.73
N VAL A 9 15.27 -0.30 -20.98
CA VAL A 9 15.38 -0.37 -19.52
C VAL A 9 16.66 -1.12 -19.17
N LYS A 10 17.53 -0.50 -18.37
CA LYS A 10 18.71 -1.17 -17.81
C LYS A 10 18.31 -1.89 -16.53
N GLU A 11 18.94 -3.03 -16.26
CA GLU A 11 18.79 -3.68 -14.95
C GLU A 11 19.19 -2.71 -13.84
N ALA A 12 18.32 -2.60 -12.83
CA ALA A 12 18.60 -1.79 -11.66
C ALA A 12 19.76 -2.41 -10.87
N LYS A 13 20.81 -1.62 -10.62
CA LYS A 13 21.86 -2.02 -9.69
C LYS A 13 21.35 -1.79 -8.28
N ILE A 14 21.19 -2.86 -7.50
CA ILE A 14 20.87 -2.75 -6.08
C ILE A 14 22.09 -2.14 -5.38
N GLU A 15 21.93 -0.97 -4.75
CA GLU A 15 23.00 -0.37 -3.98
C GLU A 15 23.39 -1.30 -2.81
N GLU A 16 24.68 -1.62 -2.68
CA GLU A 16 25.18 -2.50 -1.62
C GLU A 16 24.95 -1.90 -0.22
N LYS A 17 24.95 -0.56 -0.12
CA LYS A 17 24.79 0.17 1.13
C LYS A 17 23.86 1.36 0.96
N ILE A 18 22.71 1.32 1.63
CA ILE A 18 21.74 2.40 1.65
C ILE A 18 22.16 3.42 2.72
N PRO A 19 22.24 4.73 2.40
CA PRO A 19 22.55 5.75 3.40
C PRO A 19 21.50 5.82 4.50
N GLU A 20 21.94 5.96 5.75
CA GLU A 20 21.04 6.18 6.88
C GLU A 20 20.39 7.58 6.80
N SER A 21 19.08 7.61 7.08
CA SER A 21 18.35 8.86 7.23
C SER A 21 18.75 9.57 8.51
N LYS A 22 18.90 10.89 8.41
CA LYS A 22 19.10 11.79 9.57
C LYS A 22 17.77 12.33 10.13
N GLN A 23 16.65 12.04 9.47
CA GLN A 23 15.34 12.64 9.76
C GLN A 23 14.27 11.59 10.07
N SER A 24 14.24 10.51 9.29
CA SER A 24 13.30 9.41 9.47
C SER A 24 13.91 8.29 10.32
N ALA A 25 13.09 7.37 10.80
CA ALA A 25 13.58 6.25 11.58
C ALA A 25 14.37 5.29 10.69
N ASN A 26 15.60 4.88 11.02
CA ASN A 26 16.29 3.84 10.23
C ASN A 26 15.73 2.42 10.49
N VAL A 27 14.50 2.36 11.01
CA VAL A 27 13.74 1.16 11.39
C VAL A 27 12.32 1.31 10.87
N LEU A 28 11.78 0.26 10.27
CA LEU A 28 10.37 0.13 9.91
C LEU A 28 9.64 -0.61 11.01
N PHE A 29 8.66 0.02 11.63
CA PHE A 29 7.88 -0.58 12.70
C PHE A 29 6.56 -1.12 12.18
N LYS A 30 6.18 -2.32 12.62
CA LYS A 30 4.82 -2.86 12.43
C LYS A 30 4.14 -2.97 13.79
N PHE A 31 3.03 -2.26 13.96
CA PHE A 31 2.20 -2.33 15.16
C PHE A 31 0.96 -3.20 14.95
N MET A 32 0.46 -3.74 16.05
CA MET A 32 -0.73 -4.58 16.11
C MET A 32 -1.45 -4.44 17.45
N THR A 33 -2.77 -4.61 17.41
CA THR A 33 -3.66 -4.44 18.55
C THR A 33 -3.62 -5.63 19.51
N ASP A 34 -3.38 -6.84 19.01
CA ASP A 34 -3.36 -8.08 19.77
C ASP A 34 -1.96 -8.72 19.77
N LEU A 35 -1.49 -9.11 20.97
CA LEU A 35 -0.23 -9.81 21.19
C LEU A 35 -0.15 -11.14 20.43
N LYS A 36 -1.29 -11.80 20.17
CA LYS A 36 -1.37 -13.04 19.39
C LYS A 36 -0.69 -12.87 18.04
N TYR A 37 -0.90 -11.74 17.35
CA TYR A 37 -0.31 -11.49 16.03
C TYR A 37 1.21 -11.35 16.10
N LEU A 38 1.74 -10.72 17.16
CA LEU A 38 3.18 -10.64 17.35
C LEU A 38 3.77 -12.03 17.61
N ARG A 39 3.10 -12.85 18.40
CA ARG A 39 3.52 -14.24 18.64
C ARG A 39 3.51 -15.06 17.35
N GLU A 40 2.48 -14.95 16.52
CA GLU A 40 2.41 -15.62 15.22
C GLU A 40 3.60 -15.23 14.33
N ILE A 41 3.90 -13.93 14.23
CA ILE A 41 5.05 -13.44 13.45
C ILE A 41 6.35 -14.07 13.95
N LEU A 42 6.57 -14.06 15.28
CA LEU A 42 7.80 -14.59 15.88
C LEU A 42 7.91 -16.11 15.76
N THR A 43 6.81 -16.84 15.93
CA THR A 43 6.77 -18.31 15.81
C THR A 43 6.99 -18.76 14.38
N ASN A 44 6.32 -18.11 13.42
CA ASN A 44 6.43 -18.45 12.00
C ASN A 44 7.69 -17.87 11.35
N LYS A 45 8.35 -16.91 12.01
CA LYS A 45 9.45 -16.11 11.46
C LYS A 45 9.09 -15.45 10.14
N ALA A 46 7.82 -15.05 10.00
CA ALA A 46 7.25 -14.50 8.79
C ALA A 46 6.18 -13.46 9.12
N ILE A 47 6.14 -12.38 8.35
CA ILE A 47 5.03 -11.43 8.38
C ILE A 47 4.14 -11.75 7.18
N ILE A 48 2.96 -12.29 7.45
CA ILE A 48 2.01 -12.70 6.41
C ILE A 48 1.16 -11.48 6.03
N PRO A 49 1.10 -11.08 4.74
CA PRO A 49 0.18 -10.06 4.26
C PRO A 49 -1.27 -10.40 4.61
N ARG A 50 -2.09 -9.38 4.86
CA ARG A 50 -3.52 -9.54 5.13
C ARG A 50 -4.31 -8.59 4.26
N TYR A 51 -5.57 -8.90 3.97
CA TYR A 51 -6.44 -7.98 3.26
C TYR A 51 -6.77 -6.77 4.13
N TYR A 52 -6.52 -5.58 3.60
CA TYR A 52 -6.90 -4.30 4.19
C TYR A 52 -7.81 -3.55 3.23
N GLU A 53 -8.81 -2.89 3.81
CA GLU A 53 -9.69 -1.96 3.10
C GLU A 53 -9.06 -0.56 3.11
N GLU A 54 -8.91 0.03 1.93
CA GLU A 54 -8.44 1.41 1.75
C GLU A 54 -9.51 2.21 0.99
N SER A 55 -9.77 3.44 1.43
CA SER A 55 -10.67 4.36 0.73
C SER A 55 -9.94 5.02 -0.45
N ILE A 56 -10.60 5.04 -1.59
CA ILE A 56 -10.18 5.68 -2.83
C ILE A 56 -11.21 6.71 -3.33
N GLU A 57 -12.19 7.07 -2.49
CA GLU A 57 -13.21 8.10 -2.76
C GLU A 57 -12.61 9.44 -3.20
N TYR A 58 -11.40 9.77 -2.73
CA TYR A 58 -10.68 10.98 -3.12
C TYR A 58 -10.30 11.02 -4.61
N LEU A 59 -10.43 9.91 -5.35
CA LEU A 59 -10.29 9.87 -6.81
C LEU A 59 -11.57 10.30 -7.53
N GLU A 60 -12.73 10.40 -6.86
CA GLU A 60 -14.02 10.78 -7.46
C GLU A 60 -14.33 9.98 -8.74
N VAL A 61 -14.11 8.66 -8.69
CA VAL A 61 -14.52 7.73 -9.73
C VAL A 61 -15.86 7.12 -9.31
N ASP A 62 -16.87 7.27 -10.16
CA ASP A 62 -18.23 6.80 -9.88
C ASP A 62 -18.24 5.30 -9.53
N GLU A 63 -19.04 4.95 -8.51
CA GLU A 63 -19.23 3.57 -8.01
C GLU A 63 -17.96 2.87 -7.46
N LEU A 64 -16.86 3.61 -7.31
CA LEU A 64 -15.59 3.09 -6.81
C LEU A 64 -15.07 3.89 -5.61
N GLU A 65 -15.53 3.51 -4.42
CA GLU A 65 -15.21 4.20 -3.17
C GLU A 65 -14.05 3.54 -2.42
N LYS A 66 -13.91 2.23 -2.53
CA LYS A 66 -13.00 1.44 -1.70
C LYS A 66 -12.36 0.31 -2.49
N ILE A 67 -11.16 -0.06 -2.07
CA ILE A 67 -10.44 -1.21 -2.59
C ILE A 67 -9.94 -2.07 -1.42
N VAL A 68 -9.88 -3.37 -1.64
CA VAL A 68 -9.39 -4.32 -0.63
C VAL A 68 -8.34 -5.22 -1.26
N PHE A 69 -7.14 -5.24 -0.68
CA PHE A 69 -6.01 -6.00 -1.21
C PHE A 69 -5.06 -6.44 -0.08
N PRO A 70 -4.28 -7.52 -0.28
CA PRO A 70 -3.37 -8.01 0.73
C PRO A 70 -2.12 -7.12 0.80
N MET A 71 -1.76 -6.70 2.01
CA MET A 71 -0.55 -5.91 2.23
C MET A 71 0.05 -6.13 3.62
N VAL A 72 1.30 -5.68 3.77
CA VAL A 72 1.93 -5.45 5.07
C VAL A 72 2.30 -3.98 5.17
N CYS A 73 1.71 -3.29 6.14
CA CYS A 73 2.05 -1.90 6.44
C CYS A 73 3.08 -1.82 7.57
N PHE A 74 4.02 -0.88 7.41
CA PHE A 74 4.99 -0.44 8.40
C PHE A 74 4.91 1.08 8.55
N CYS A 75 5.44 1.63 9.65
CA CYS A 75 5.64 3.06 9.83
C CYS A 75 7.12 3.41 10.03
N ASP A 76 7.52 4.52 9.42
CA ASP A 76 8.86 5.10 9.49
C ASP A 76 8.90 6.30 10.46
N ILE A 77 8.49 6.04 11.70
CA ILE A 77 8.35 7.06 12.75
C ILE A 77 9.44 6.87 13.80
N ASN A 78 10.14 7.95 14.15
CA ASN A 78 11.13 7.93 15.23
C ASN A 78 10.48 7.54 16.56
N VAL A 79 11.18 6.73 17.37
CA VAL A 79 10.66 6.20 18.64
C VAL A 79 10.14 7.30 19.58
N SER A 80 10.80 8.48 19.59
CA SER A 80 10.38 9.65 20.38
C SER A 80 9.02 10.23 19.98
N ARG A 81 8.47 9.86 18.81
CA ARG A 81 7.18 10.33 18.27
C ARG A 81 6.19 9.19 18.05
N LEU A 82 6.50 7.98 18.51
CA LEU A 82 5.65 6.80 18.28
C LEU A 82 4.41 6.76 19.18
N SER A 83 4.33 7.54 20.25
CA SER A 83 3.27 7.42 21.28
C SER A 83 1.86 7.48 20.69
N GLU A 84 1.58 8.49 19.85
CA GLU A 84 0.27 8.65 19.21
C GLU A 84 -0.04 7.51 18.24
N HIS A 85 0.97 7.06 17.49
CA HIS A 85 0.82 5.94 16.56
C HIS A 85 0.55 4.63 17.31
N VAL A 86 1.21 4.38 18.44
CA VAL A 86 1.00 3.18 19.28
C VAL A 86 -0.39 3.19 19.91
N GLU A 87 -0.85 4.33 20.40
CA GLU A 87 -2.21 4.48 20.91
C GLU A 87 -3.26 4.21 19.81
N TYR A 88 -2.96 4.63 18.58
CA TYR A 88 -3.87 4.49 17.45
C TYR A 88 -3.81 3.12 16.74
N TYR A 89 -2.66 2.49 16.56
CA TYR A 89 -2.54 1.26 15.74
C TYR A 89 -2.30 0.00 16.56
N GLY A 90 -1.91 0.15 17.83
CA GLY A 90 -1.77 -0.96 18.74
C GLY A 90 -0.49 -0.91 19.57
N LYS A 91 -0.55 -1.58 20.72
CA LYS A 91 0.48 -1.50 21.77
C LYS A 91 1.62 -2.50 21.58
N PHE A 92 1.46 -3.45 20.66
CA PHE A 92 2.46 -4.46 20.36
C PHE A 92 3.11 -4.13 19.02
N GLY A 93 4.43 -4.19 18.94
CA GLY A 93 5.13 -3.89 17.69
C GLY A 93 6.44 -4.63 17.53
N ILE A 94 6.87 -4.75 16.28
CA ILE A 94 8.18 -5.25 15.87
C ILE A 94 8.85 -4.22 14.97
N GLY A 95 10.15 -3.97 15.18
CA GLY A 95 10.95 -3.08 14.36
C GLY A 95 11.95 -3.87 13.54
N LEU A 96 12.04 -3.59 12.25
CA LEU A 96 13.00 -4.20 11.31
C LEU A 96 13.88 -3.12 10.70
N ASN A 97 15.14 -3.44 10.39
CA ASN A 97 16.03 -2.48 9.74
C ASN A 97 15.40 -1.97 8.43
N LYS A 98 15.36 -0.64 8.24
CA LYS A 98 14.79 -0.07 7.01
C LYS A 98 15.53 -0.52 5.77
N GLU A 99 16.85 -0.64 5.85
CA GLU A 99 17.68 -1.15 4.75
C GLU A 99 17.22 -2.53 4.29
N TRP A 100 16.87 -3.43 5.22
CA TRP A 100 16.30 -4.73 4.89
C TRP A 100 14.96 -4.57 4.16
N GLY A 101 14.07 -3.72 4.67
CA GLY A 101 12.77 -3.49 4.06
C GLY A 101 12.88 -3.00 2.61
N ILE A 102 13.78 -2.04 2.34
CA ILE A 102 14.02 -1.55 0.98
C ILE A 102 14.51 -2.68 0.06
N LYS A 103 15.41 -3.54 0.54
CA LYS A 103 15.92 -4.68 -0.23
C LYS A 103 14.83 -5.73 -0.54
N GLU A 104 13.86 -5.89 0.35
CA GLU A 104 12.69 -6.77 0.15
C GLU A 104 11.54 -6.10 -0.64
N GLY A 105 11.73 -4.88 -1.14
CA GLY A 105 10.72 -4.17 -1.93
C GLY A 105 9.62 -3.51 -1.11
N VAL A 106 9.83 -3.33 0.20
CA VAL A 106 8.97 -2.45 1.02
C VAL A 106 9.19 -1.01 0.56
N GLN A 107 8.11 -0.30 0.22
CA GLN A 107 8.17 1.04 -0.36
C GLN A 107 7.27 2.02 0.40
N CYS A 108 7.74 3.27 0.54
CA CYS A 108 6.89 4.35 1.02
C CYS A 108 5.70 4.58 0.07
N ILE A 109 4.57 4.94 0.65
CA ILE A 109 3.39 5.29 -0.13
C ILE A 109 3.47 6.73 -0.64
N ASN A 110 2.69 7.04 -1.66
CA ASN A 110 2.48 8.38 -2.18
C ASN A 110 1.23 9.01 -1.55
N TYR A 111 1.43 10.04 -0.73
CA TYR A 111 0.30 10.80 -0.18
C TYR A 111 -0.22 11.79 -1.21
N ILE A 112 -1.47 11.60 -1.61
CA ILE A 112 -2.11 12.33 -2.69
C ILE A 112 -2.87 13.52 -2.13
N ASN A 113 -2.48 14.71 -2.58
CA ASN A 113 -3.30 15.90 -2.43
C ASN A 113 -4.47 15.79 -3.41
N ALA A 114 -5.70 15.75 -2.89
CA ALA A 114 -6.92 15.68 -3.69
C ALA A 114 -7.02 16.82 -4.74
N ASN A 115 -6.38 17.97 -4.47
CA ASN A 115 -6.38 19.12 -5.37
C ASN A 115 -5.19 19.17 -6.34
N SER A 116 -4.34 18.13 -6.38
CA SER A 116 -3.14 18.13 -7.22
C SER A 116 -3.39 17.66 -8.64
N ALA A 117 -2.55 18.11 -9.57
CA ALA A 117 -2.55 17.62 -10.95
C ALA A 117 -2.31 16.10 -11.03
N ILE A 118 -1.41 15.55 -10.21
CA ILE A 118 -1.13 14.10 -10.15
C ILE A 118 -2.40 13.30 -9.90
N ARG A 119 -3.24 13.77 -8.96
CA ARG A 119 -4.53 13.14 -8.68
C ARG A 119 -5.43 13.15 -9.92
N ASN A 120 -5.58 14.30 -10.56
CA ASN A 120 -6.47 14.48 -11.70
C ASN A 120 -6.02 13.66 -12.92
N ASP A 121 -4.72 13.70 -13.23
CA ASP A 121 -4.13 12.95 -14.34
C ASP A 121 -4.27 11.44 -14.11
N PHE A 122 -3.95 10.96 -12.89
CA PHE A 122 -4.13 9.56 -12.52
C PHE A 122 -5.59 9.13 -12.65
N THR A 123 -6.51 9.90 -12.07
CA THR A 123 -7.96 9.61 -12.08
C THR A 123 -8.48 9.49 -13.51
N HIS A 124 -8.10 10.43 -14.39
CA HIS A 124 -8.56 10.43 -15.77
C HIS A 124 -8.12 9.17 -16.53
N ILE A 125 -6.86 8.78 -16.40
CA ILE A 125 -6.31 7.60 -17.07
C ILE A 125 -6.88 6.32 -16.45
N PHE A 126 -6.97 6.27 -15.12
CA PHE A 126 -7.49 5.13 -14.39
C PHE A 126 -8.97 4.87 -14.71
N ALA A 127 -9.82 5.90 -14.69
CA ALA A 127 -11.23 5.78 -15.04
C ALA A 127 -11.43 5.34 -16.49
N LYS A 128 -10.58 5.81 -17.41
CA LYS A 128 -10.60 5.35 -18.81
C LYS A 128 -10.27 3.86 -18.90
N ALA A 129 -9.19 3.42 -18.26
CA ALA A 129 -8.78 2.02 -18.22
C ALA A 129 -9.83 1.11 -17.57
N TYR A 130 -10.51 1.60 -16.51
CA TYR A 130 -11.55 0.86 -15.81
C TYR A 130 -12.82 0.64 -16.65
N ASN A 131 -13.20 1.62 -17.47
CA ASN A 131 -14.41 1.56 -18.29
C ASN A 131 -14.21 0.85 -19.64
N GLU A 132 -12.98 0.73 -20.12
CA GLU A 132 -12.67 0.00 -21.34
C GLU A 132 -12.75 -1.51 -21.08
N ASN A 133 -13.60 -2.24 -21.80
CA ASN A 133 -13.56 -3.70 -21.86
C ASN A 133 -12.31 -4.11 -22.64
N VAL A 134 -11.19 -4.27 -21.95
CA VAL A 134 -9.91 -4.59 -22.58
C VAL A 134 -9.90 -6.07 -22.98
N GLU A 135 -10.34 -6.37 -24.20
CA GLU A 135 -9.97 -7.61 -24.91
C GLU A 135 -8.59 -7.50 -25.58
N ASP A 136 -7.92 -6.35 -25.45
CA ASP A 136 -6.60 -6.09 -26.06
C ASP A 136 -5.45 -6.32 -25.06
N ASN A 137 -4.76 -7.46 -25.19
CA ASN A 137 -3.57 -7.81 -24.41
C ASN A 137 -2.47 -6.72 -24.44
N ASN A 138 -2.48 -5.80 -25.40
CA ASN A 138 -1.47 -4.73 -25.48
C ASN A 138 -1.59 -3.68 -24.36
N LEU A 139 -2.69 -3.65 -23.60
CA LEU A 139 -2.91 -2.67 -22.52
C LEU A 139 -2.66 -3.22 -21.11
N GLU A 140 -2.38 -4.51 -20.98
CA GLU A 140 -2.22 -5.17 -19.68
C GLU A 140 -1.09 -4.55 -18.83
N GLU A 141 0.06 -4.26 -19.44
CA GLU A 141 1.20 -3.64 -18.75
C GLU A 141 0.85 -2.26 -18.17
N TYR A 142 0.06 -1.47 -18.89
CA TYR A 142 -0.38 -0.15 -18.43
C TYR A 142 -1.38 -0.27 -17.28
N ASN A 143 -2.31 -1.21 -17.36
CA ASN A 143 -3.27 -1.48 -16.29
C ASN A 143 -2.57 -1.97 -15.03
N ASN A 144 -1.59 -2.86 -15.17
CA ASN A 144 -0.75 -3.33 -14.07
C ASN A 144 0.05 -2.19 -13.43
N TYR A 145 0.56 -1.24 -14.24
CA TYR A 145 1.23 -0.05 -13.73
C TYR A 145 0.27 0.87 -12.96
N LEU A 146 -0.92 1.15 -13.50
CA LEU A 146 -1.94 1.98 -12.83
C LEU A 146 -2.38 1.35 -11.50
N LEU A 147 -2.66 0.05 -11.51
CA LEU A 147 -2.99 -0.70 -10.30
C LEU A 147 -1.84 -0.64 -9.29
N SER A 148 -0.61 -0.91 -9.72
CA SER A 148 0.56 -0.84 -8.84
C SER A 148 0.70 0.54 -8.19
N ASN A 149 0.43 1.63 -8.90
CA ASN A 149 0.42 2.96 -8.30
C ASN A 149 -0.73 3.12 -7.30
N LEU A 150 -1.95 2.70 -7.66
CA LEU A 150 -3.12 2.80 -6.78
C LEU A 150 -2.89 2.13 -5.42
N LEU A 151 -2.28 0.92 -5.40
CA LEU A 151 -2.01 0.18 -4.17
C LEU A 151 -1.03 0.90 -3.22
N PHE A 152 -0.27 1.87 -3.72
CA PHE A 152 0.64 2.72 -2.96
C PHE A 152 0.17 4.18 -2.85
N MET A 153 -1.08 4.50 -3.24
CA MET A 153 -1.65 5.82 -3.05
C MET A 153 -2.52 5.84 -1.79
N LYS A 154 -2.54 6.99 -1.12
CA LYS A 154 -3.41 7.30 0.02
C LYS A 154 -3.64 8.81 0.06
N PRO A 155 -4.82 9.32 0.41
CA PRO A 155 -5.02 10.77 0.46
C PRO A 155 -4.21 11.38 1.62
N ILE A 156 -3.89 12.68 1.55
CA ILE A 156 -3.24 13.38 2.68
C ILE A 156 -4.18 13.45 3.90
N VAL A 157 -5.47 13.69 3.66
CA VAL A 157 -6.51 13.73 4.70
C VAL A 157 -7.67 12.85 4.26
N GLY A 158 -8.30 12.16 5.20
CA GLY A 158 -9.56 11.47 4.97
C GLY A 158 -10.11 10.86 6.26
N GLU A 159 -11.17 10.08 6.12
CA GLU A 159 -11.85 9.44 7.24
C GLU A 159 -11.40 7.99 7.41
N MET A 160 -11.28 7.54 8.65
CA MET A 160 -11.01 6.15 8.98
C MET A 160 -12.06 5.63 9.96
N PHE A 161 -12.68 4.50 9.64
CA PHE A 161 -13.60 3.85 10.56
C PHE A 161 -12.85 3.05 11.62
N ARG A 162 -13.03 3.40 12.89
CA ARG A 162 -12.42 2.70 14.02
C ARG A 162 -13.29 2.80 15.27
N ASN A 163 -13.37 1.71 16.04
CA ASN A 163 -14.15 1.66 17.29
C ASN A 163 -15.61 2.12 17.13
N GLY A 164 -16.23 1.84 15.98
CA GLY A 164 -17.63 2.20 15.71
C GLY A 164 -17.85 3.65 15.26
N LYS A 165 -16.79 4.44 15.02
CA LYS A 165 -16.89 5.84 14.58
C LYS A 165 -15.92 6.13 13.43
N TYR A 166 -16.26 7.14 12.63
CA TYR A 166 -15.34 7.73 11.65
C TYR A 166 -14.53 8.84 12.32
N ASP A 167 -13.20 8.76 12.21
CA ASP A 167 -12.27 9.77 12.68
C ASP A 167 -11.58 10.42 11.47
N ASN A 168 -11.65 11.75 11.38
CA ASN A 168 -10.89 12.52 10.39
C ASN A 168 -9.40 12.50 10.75
N LYS A 169 -8.55 12.16 9.79
CA LYS A 169 -7.13 11.93 10.02
C LYS A 169 -6.26 12.58 8.95
N ASN A 170 -5.13 13.14 9.38
CA ASN A 170 -4.00 13.42 8.51
C ASN A 170 -3.16 12.15 8.34
N PHE A 171 -3.28 11.48 7.20
CA PHE A 171 -2.60 10.20 6.96
C PHE A 171 -1.08 10.34 6.83
N THR A 172 -0.57 11.55 6.54
CA THR A 172 0.88 11.77 6.43
C THR A 172 1.64 11.53 7.73
N ASP A 173 0.96 11.59 8.88
CA ASP A 173 1.51 11.27 10.19
C ASP A 173 1.81 9.77 10.37
N GLU A 174 1.22 8.90 9.55
CA GLU A 174 1.49 7.46 9.61
C GLU A 174 2.88 7.11 9.09
N LYS A 175 3.45 7.96 8.22
CA LYS A 175 4.71 7.67 7.51
C LYS A 175 4.75 6.23 7.00
N GLU A 176 3.65 5.83 6.37
CA GLU A 176 3.37 4.46 5.96
C GLU A 176 4.32 3.98 4.85
N TRP A 177 4.76 2.75 5.01
CA TRP A 177 5.46 1.96 3.99
C TRP A 177 4.71 0.64 3.81
N ARG A 178 4.52 0.21 2.57
CA ARG A 178 3.80 -1.00 2.21
C ARG A 178 4.71 -2.02 1.57
N TYR A 179 4.43 -3.29 1.85
CA TYR A 179 4.80 -4.41 1.01
C TYR A 179 3.52 -5.02 0.46
N ILE A 180 3.46 -5.16 -0.86
CA ILE A 180 2.37 -5.83 -1.58
C ILE A 180 2.94 -7.14 -2.12
N PRO A 181 2.35 -8.30 -1.78
CA PRO A 181 2.80 -9.57 -2.32
C PRO A 181 2.57 -9.61 -3.83
N LYS A 182 3.50 -10.22 -4.56
CA LYS A 182 3.22 -10.69 -5.92
C LYS A 182 2.27 -11.87 -5.79
N ILE A 183 1.17 -11.81 -6.50
CA ILE A 183 0.16 -12.87 -6.54
C ILE A 183 0.07 -13.28 -7.99
N ASP A 184 0.42 -14.53 -8.23
CA ASP A 184 0.38 -15.12 -9.56
C ASP A 184 -0.87 -16.00 -9.68
N ASP A 185 -1.26 -16.35 -10.90
CA ASP A 185 -2.47 -17.15 -11.17
C ASP A 185 -2.51 -18.50 -10.42
N THR A 186 -1.35 -19.00 -10.00
CA THR A 186 -1.20 -20.26 -9.26
C THR A 186 -1.57 -20.15 -7.79
N ASP A 187 -1.59 -18.94 -7.21
CA ASP A 187 -1.73 -18.74 -5.76
C ASP A 187 -3.15 -18.94 -5.26
N LYS A 188 -4.14 -19.09 -6.17
CA LYS A 188 -5.59 -19.23 -5.86
C LYS A 188 -6.14 -18.13 -4.94
N ILE A 189 -5.43 -17.02 -4.83
CA ILE A 189 -5.76 -15.85 -4.03
C ILE A 189 -5.94 -14.68 -4.99
N GLN A 190 -6.90 -13.80 -4.73
CA GLN A 190 -7.13 -12.62 -5.57
C GLN A 190 -6.39 -11.41 -5.02
N LEU A 191 -5.63 -10.70 -5.85
CA LEU A 191 -4.96 -9.47 -5.41
C LEU A 191 -5.96 -8.39 -4.97
N ILE A 192 -7.08 -8.27 -5.67
CA ILE A 192 -8.17 -7.34 -5.33
C ILE A 192 -9.41 -8.15 -5.04
N ILE A 193 -10.04 -7.89 -3.90
CA ILE A 193 -11.36 -8.44 -3.58
C ILE A 193 -12.42 -7.69 -4.41
N PRO A 194 -13.32 -8.40 -5.12
CA PRO A 194 -14.37 -7.77 -5.91
C PRO A 194 -15.24 -6.82 -5.07
N PRO A 195 -15.67 -5.67 -5.62
CA PRO A 195 -16.44 -4.65 -4.89
C PRO A 195 -17.65 -5.18 -4.11
N ILE A 196 -18.33 -6.21 -4.64
CA ILE A 196 -19.49 -6.86 -3.99
C ILE A 196 -19.19 -7.48 -2.62
N TYR A 197 -17.92 -7.77 -2.34
CA TYR A 197 -17.47 -8.35 -1.07
C TYR A 197 -16.85 -7.32 -0.12
N VAL A 198 -16.69 -6.07 -0.56
CA VAL A 198 -16.20 -4.98 0.29
C VAL A 198 -17.24 -4.70 1.40
N GLY A 199 -16.75 -4.46 2.60
CA GLY A 199 -17.54 -4.33 3.82
C GLY A 199 -17.87 -5.66 4.51
N ASN A 200 -17.49 -6.82 3.95
CA ASN A 200 -17.71 -8.13 4.60
C ASN A 200 -16.48 -8.58 5.41
N PRO A 201 -16.50 -8.50 6.76
CA PRO A 201 -15.32 -8.78 7.59
C PRO A 201 -14.83 -10.23 7.49
N ASN A 202 -15.71 -11.16 7.09
CA ASN A 202 -15.34 -12.57 6.96
C ASN A 202 -14.42 -12.80 5.75
N VAL A 203 -14.54 -11.99 4.70
CA VAL A 203 -13.73 -12.10 3.48
C VAL A 203 -12.29 -11.67 3.76
N TYR A 204 -12.10 -10.70 4.66
CA TYR A 204 -10.79 -10.14 4.99
C TYR A 204 -9.92 -11.07 5.85
N ASN A 205 -10.54 -12.05 6.51
CA ASN A 205 -9.88 -13.02 7.38
C ASN A 205 -9.63 -14.38 6.68
N THR A 206 -9.84 -14.45 5.36
CA THR A 206 -9.56 -15.66 4.58
C THR A 206 -8.04 -15.79 4.42
N TYR A 207 -7.45 -16.81 5.05
CA TYR A 207 -6.03 -17.17 4.95
C TYR A 207 -5.81 -18.21 3.84
#